data_AF-A0A564Z7D5-F1
#
_entry.id   AF-A0A564Z7D5-F1
#
_cell.length_a   1.000
_cell.length_b   1.000
_cell.length_c   1.000
_cell.angle_alpha   90.00
_cell.angle_beta   90.00
_cell.angle_gamma   90.00
#
_symmetry.space_group_name_H-M   'P 1'
#
loop_
_entity.id
_entity.type
_entity.pdbx_description
1 polymer ?
#
loop_
_entity_poly.entity_id
_entity_poly.type
_entity_poly.pdbx_seq_one_letter_code
_entity_poly.pdbx_strand_id
1 'polypeptide(L)'
;MSGDRFNFDETGDTFCCFAIAIFTVILLPATYFLWPKYESKLPSDVIKKRCQCAACQAKRANLRSGSKTKLLKRSGIKFAIIVAWAILIALCFKLSQFEVTTPSFDPFAELEIDQQATKLEIKKAYKKLSLIHHPDRGGDEQKFIRIHKAYITLTDEVAHRNWQEYGNSDGPGAINFGMALPKWMIKKENTVIVVGVYALIFLLMLPIVVGWWWSNSKKFSNTQVLLVTIRLYCGSFLYNPFMAVHRIIKLLSSSYEFNSQFNKDIACRPSDNIELPPVNSHTLGRVKTKLVCLRQLLYLMKIISSGVDF
;
A
#
# COMPACT_ATOMS: atom_id res chain seq x y z
N MET A 1 38.77 10.95 -12.51
CA MET A 1 37.90 10.40 -11.46
C MET A 1 37.54 8.99 -11.88
N SER A 2 38.10 8.00 -11.21
CA SER A 2 37.82 6.58 -11.41
C SER A 2 36.33 6.37 -11.13
N GLY A 3 35.51 6.31 -12.17
CA GLY A 3 34.10 6.00 -12.00
C GLY A 3 34.02 4.58 -11.48
N ASP A 4 33.61 4.42 -10.21
CA ASP A 4 33.31 3.11 -9.64
C ASP A 4 32.35 2.40 -10.58
N ARG A 5 32.85 1.34 -11.22
CA ARG A 5 32.08 0.57 -12.20
C ARG A 5 31.13 -0.32 -11.42
N PHE A 6 29.93 0.18 -11.14
CA PHE A 6 28.87 -0.64 -10.58
C PHE A 6 28.54 -1.78 -11.53
N ASN A 7 28.65 -3.01 -11.04
CA ASN A 7 28.26 -4.19 -11.80
C ASN A 7 26.77 -4.45 -11.58
N PHE A 8 25.98 -4.24 -12.62
CA PHE A 8 24.55 -4.55 -12.60
C PHE A 8 24.32 -6.04 -12.88
N ASP A 9 23.16 -6.53 -12.47
CA ASP A 9 22.77 -7.92 -12.67
C ASP A 9 22.45 -8.21 -14.15
N GLU A 10 23.17 -9.17 -14.75
CA GLU A 10 22.98 -9.62 -16.14
C GLU A 10 21.87 -10.67 -16.26
N THR A 11 21.82 -11.60 -15.30
CA THR A 11 20.91 -12.74 -15.32
C THR A 11 19.58 -12.42 -14.65
N GLY A 12 19.56 -11.45 -13.72
CA GLY A 12 18.37 -11.01 -13.00
C GLY A 12 18.09 -11.80 -11.72
N ASP A 13 19.01 -12.68 -11.32
CA ASP A 13 18.85 -13.57 -10.16
C ASP A 13 18.90 -12.79 -8.85
N THR A 14 19.84 -11.85 -8.74
CA THR A 14 19.98 -10.99 -7.56
C THR A 14 18.81 -10.02 -7.45
N PHE A 15 18.29 -9.53 -8.58
CA PHE A 15 17.06 -8.73 -8.61
C PHE A 15 15.84 -9.53 -8.12
N CYS A 16 15.71 -10.79 -8.52
CA CYS A 16 14.61 -11.66 -8.07
C CYS A 16 14.67 -11.88 -6.55
N CYS A 17 15.86 -12.16 -5.99
CA CYS A 17 16.07 -12.27 -4.55
C CYS A 17 15.68 -10.98 -3.81
N PHE A 18 16.12 -9.83 -4.32
CA PHE A 18 15.80 -8.52 -3.76
C PHE A 18 14.29 -8.23 -3.81
N ALA A 19 13.64 -8.52 -4.94
CA ALA A 19 12.20 -8.36 -5.09
C ALA A 19 11.45 -9.25 -4.09
N ILE A 20 11.80 -10.53 -3.97
CA ILE A 20 11.18 -11.45 -3.00
C ILE A 20 11.34 -10.91 -1.57
N ALA A 21 12.51 -10.40 -1.20
CA ALA A 21 12.74 -9.83 0.12
C ALA A 21 11.83 -8.61 0.40
N ILE A 22 11.71 -7.67 -0.55
CA ILE A 22 10.83 -6.50 -0.38
C ILE A 22 9.37 -6.91 -0.34
N PHE A 23 8.94 -7.78 -1.27
CA PHE A 23 7.57 -8.25 -1.33
C PHE A 23 7.16 -8.99 -0.06
N THR A 24 8.03 -9.83 0.52
CA THR A 24 7.75 -10.53 1.78
C THR A 24 7.62 -9.57 2.96
N VAL A 25 8.54 -8.60 3.09
CA VAL A 25 8.53 -7.59 4.15
C VAL A 25 7.25 -6.73 4.11
N ILE A 26 6.71 -6.45 2.92
CA ILE A 26 5.46 -5.69 2.77
C ILE A 26 4.23 -6.59 2.95
N LEU A 27 4.25 -7.80 2.40
CA LEU A 27 3.08 -8.69 2.34
C LEU A 27 2.72 -9.27 3.72
N LEU A 28 3.70 -9.58 4.57
CA LEU A 28 3.45 -10.11 5.92
C LEU A 28 2.67 -9.14 6.82
N PRO A 29 3.07 -7.87 7.02
CA PRO A 29 2.28 -6.93 7.81
C PRO A 29 0.96 -6.58 7.09
N ALA A 30 0.97 -6.44 5.76
CA ALA A 30 -0.25 -6.16 5.00
C ALA A 30 -1.30 -7.25 5.19
N THR A 31 -0.90 -8.52 5.14
CA THR A 31 -1.81 -9.64 5.42
C THR A 31 -2.28 -9.62 6.85
N TYR A 32 -1.42 -9.43 7.85
CA TYR A 32 -1.84 -9.38 9.25
C TYR A 32 -2.86 -8.26 9.54
N PHE A 33 -2.62 -7.04 9.04
CA PHE A 33 -3.47 -5.88 9.35
C PHE A 33 -4.72 -5.78 8.46
N LEU A 34 -4.63 -6.14 7.18
CA LEU A 34 -5.72 -5.99 6.22
C LEU A 34 -6.55 -7.28 6.07
N TRP A 35 -6.15 -8.39 6.70
CA TRP A 35 -6.96 -9.60 6.67
C TRP A 35 -8.32 -9.31 7.32
N PRO A 36 -9.42 -9.48 6.58
CA PRO A 36 -10.73 -9.15 7.10
C PRO A 36 -11.05 -10.06 8.27
N LYS A 37 -11.10 -9.46 9.45
CA LYS A 37 -11.55 -10.12 10.68
C LYS A 37 -12.93 -10.71 10.44
N TYR A 38 -13.10 -11.95 10.88
CA TYR A 38 -14.40 -12.61 10.90
C TYR A 38 -15.36 -11.76 11.74
N GLU A 39 -16.46 -11.32 11.14
CA GLU A 39 -17.52 -10.63 11.87
C GLU A 39 -18.15 -11.64 12.83
N SER A 40 -17.85 -11.51 14.12
CA SER A 40 -18.52 -12.31 15.14
C SER A 40 -20.02 -12.05 15.05
N LYS A 41 -20.79 -13.13 14.94
CA LYS A 41 -22.25 -13.04 15.04
C LYS A 41 -22.57 -12.39 16.39
N LEU A 42 -23.45 -11.39 16.37
CA LEU A 42 -23.92 -10.73 17.60
C LEU A 42 -24.39 -11.78 18.62
N PRO A 43 -24.05 -11.63 19.92
CA PRO A 43 -24.53 -12.53 20.96
C PRO A 43 -26.05 -12.64 20.93
N SER A 44 -26.56 -13.87 21.07
CA SER A 44 -27.99 -14.21 21.02
C SER A 44 -28.85 -13.35 21.96
N ASP A 45 -28.30 -12.94 23.10
CA ASP A 45 -29.01 -12.18 24.13
C ASP A 45 -29.28 -10.73 23.69
N VAL A 46 -28.39 -10.15 22.90
CA VAL A 46 -28.58 -8.83 22.29
C VAL A 46 -29.62 -8.89 21.17
N ILE A 47 -29.73 -10.03 20.47
CA ILE A 47 -30.74 -10.24 19.43
C ILE A 47 -32.14 -10.34 20.06
N LYS A 48 -32.26 -11.01 21.20
CA LYS A 48 -33.53 -11.14 21.95
C LYS A 48 -34.02 -9.80 22.51
N LYS A 49 -33.12 -8.92 22.96
CA LYS A 49 -33.45 -7.58 23.48
C LYS A 49 -33.92 -6.57 22.40
N ARG A 50 -33.86 -6.92 21.12
CA ARG A 50 -34.29 -6.04 20.03
C ARG A 50 -35.77 -6.19 19.72
N CYS A 51 -36.43 -5.09 19.38
CA CYS A 51 -37.82 -5.09 18.90
C CYS A 51 -38.01 -6.07 17.71
N GLN A 52 -39.04 -6.91 17.74
CA GLN A 52 -39.31 -7.90 16.69
C GLN A 52 -40.50 -7.52 15.78
N CYS A 53 -40.93 -6.26 15.78
CA CYS A 53 -42.02 -5.83 14.91
C CYS A 53 -41.60 -5.87 13.42
N ALA A 54 -42.58 -6.08 12.53
CA ALA A 54 -42.37 -6.19 11.09
C ALA A 54 -41.61 -4.98 10.50
N ALA A 55 -41.94 -3.76 10.93
CA ALA A 55 -41.24 -2.54 10.50
C ALA A 55 -39.76 -2.51 10.92
N CYS A 56 -39.45 -2.94 12.15
CA CYS A 56 -38.07 -3.03 12.63
C CYS A 56 -37.28 -4.16 11.94
N GLN A 57 -37.93 -5.28 11.63
CA GLN A 57 -37.32 -6.38 10.89
C GLN A 57 -37.01 -6.00 9.44
N ALA A 58 -37.97 -5.36 8.75
CA ALA A 58 -37.79 -4.83 7.40
C ALA A 58 -36.65 -3.79 7.34
N LYS A 59 -36.60 -2.85 8.31
CA LYS A 59 -35.51 -1.87 8.43
C LYS A 59 -34.14 -2.55 8.59
N ARG A 60 -34.04 -3.63 9.37
CA ARG A 60 -32.78 -4.39 9.55
C ARG A 60 -32.39 -5.17 8.29
N ALA A 61 -33.36 -5.79 7.62
CA ALA A 61 -33.12 -6.45 6.34
C ALA A 61 -32.56 -5.46 5.30
N ASN A 62 -33.11 -4.25 5.25
CA ASN A 62 -32.66 -3.17 4.37
C ASN A 62 -31.29 -2.61 4.77
N LEU A 63 -30.99 -2.50 6.06
CA LEU A 63 -29.64 -2.10 6.53
C LEU A 63 -28.57 -3.15 6.20
N ARG A 64 -28.93 -4.44 6.17
CA ARG A 64 -28.04 -5.53 5.73
C ARG A 64 -27.81 -5.49 4.21
N SER A 65 -28.84 -5.18 3.42
CA SER A 65 -28.72 -5.12 1.95
C SER A 65 -27.92 -3.90 1.45
N GLY A 66 -27.91 -2.79 2.21
CA GLY A 66 -27.04 -1.63 1.94
C GLY A 66 -25.54 -1.87 2.15
N SER A 67 -25.14 -3.04 2.70
CA SER A 67 -23.75 -3.43 2.95
C SER A 67 -23.01 -3.95 1.71
N LYS A 68 -23.68 -4.08 0.54
CA LYS A 68 -23.07 -4.68 -0.67
C LYS A 68 -21.75 -4.00 -1.08
N THR A 69 -21.64 -2.68 -0.99
CA THR A 69 -20.39 -1.93 -1.25
C THR A 69 -19.29 -2.20 -0.23
N LYS A 70 -19.64 -2.36 1.06
CA LYS A 70 -18.68 -2.74 2.11
C LYS A 70 -18.21 -4.18 1.94
N LEU A 71 -19.10 -5.08 1.54
CA LEU A 71 -18.76 -6.47 1.21
C LEU A 71 -17.85 -6.54 -0.03
N LEU A 72 -18.18 -5.80 -1.09
CA LEU A 72 -17.37 -5.72 -2.30
C LEU A 72 -15.97 -5.17 -2.00
N LYS A 73 -15.87 -4.12 -1.19
CA LYS A 73 -14.59 -3.54 -0.75
C LYS A 73 -13.76 -4.55 0.07
N ARG A 74 -14.39 -5.29 0.99
CA ARG A 74 -13.73 -6.36 1.76
C ARG A 74 -13.30 -7.52 0.87
N SER A 75 -14.14 -7.92 -0.09
CA SER A 75 -13.82 -8.98 -1.06
C SER A 75 -12.67 -8.57 -1.98
N GLY A 76 -12.63 -7.29 -2.40
CA GLY A 76 -11.55 -6.74 -3.20
C GLY A 76 -10.20 -6.77 -2.45
N ILE A 77 -10.19 -6.44 -1.15
CA ILE A 77 -8.99 -6.53 -0.32
C ILE A 77 -8.51 -7.99 -0.19
N LYS A 78 -9.43 -8.94 0.07
CA LYS A 78 -9.08 -10.38 0.09
C LYS A 78 -8.45 -10.82 -1.24
N PHE A 79 -9.09 -10.47 -2.35
CA PHE A 79 -8.62 -10.83 -3.67
C PHE A 79 -7.23 -10.23 -3.96
N ALA A 80 -7.00 -8.97 -3.62
CA ALA A 80 -5.70 -8.32 -3.77
C ALA A 80 -4.60 -9.02 -2.96
N ILE A 81 -4.90 -9.42 -1.72
CA ILE A 81 -3.95 -10.19 -0.89
C ILE A 81 -3.64 -11.55 -1.53
N ILE A 82 -4.66 -12.28 -2.00
CA ILE A 82 -4.47 -13.58 -2.66
C ILE A 82 -3.62 -13.45 -3.92
N VAL A 83 -3.89 -12.43 -4.75
CA VAL A 83 -3.11 -12.15 -5.96
C VAL A 83 -1.66 -11.81 -5.59
N ALA A 84 -1.42 -11.02 -4.55
CA ALA A 84 -0.07 -10.68 -4.10
C ALA A 84 0.71 -11.91 -3.60
N TRP A 85 0.07 -12.84 -2.90
CA TRP A 85 0.67 -14.14 -2.56
C TRP A 85 0.96 -14.99 -3.79
N ALA A 86 0.05 -15.02 -4.78
CA ALA A 86 0.28 -15.75 -6.03
C ALA A 86 1.50 -15.19 -6.81
N ILE A 87 1.65 -13.86 -6.85
CA ILE A 87 2.83 -13.21 -7.44
C ILE A 87 4.10 -13.59 -6.68
N LEU A 88 4.08 -13.56 -5.35
CA LEU A 88 5.24 -13.96 -4.55
C LEU A 88 5.64 -15.42 -4.82
N ILE A 89 4.67 -16.34 -4.89
CA ILE A 89 4.91 -17.74 -5.23
C ILE A 89 5.50 -17.88 -6.63
N ALA A 90 4.97 -17.13 -7.62
CA ALA A 90 5.50 -17.15 -8.99
C ALA A 90 6.94 -16.64 -9.06
N LEU A 91 7.30 -15.60 -8.29
CA LEU A 91 8.68 -15.11 -8.18
C LEU A 91 9.60 -16.14 -7.54
N CYS A 92 9.18 -16.80 -6.45
CA CYS A 92 9.95 -17.88 -5.84
C CYS A 92 10.14 -19.07 -6.79
N PHE A 93 9.12 -19.41 -7.58
CA PHE A 93 9.23 -20.46 -8.59
C PHE A 93 10.24 -20.07 -9.68
N LYS A 94 10.22 -18.82 -10.15
CA LYS A 94 11.25 -18.30 -11.05
C LYS A 94 12.63 -18.40 -10.45
N LEU A 95 12.79 -18.05 -9.16
CA LEU A 95 14.07 -18.16 -8.47
C LEU A 95 14.59 -19.61 -8.42
N SER A 96 13.71 -20.59 -8.21
CA SER A 96 14.10 -22.01 -8.17
C SER A 96 14.58 -22.59 -9.51
N GLN A 97 14.27 -21.93 -10.62
CA GLN A 97 14.72 -22.35 -11.95
C GLN A 97 16.16 -21.90 -12.25
N PHE A 98 16.70 -20.95 -11.49
CA PHE A 98 18.07 -20.49 -11.68
C PHE A 98 19.02 -21.41 -10.92
N GLU A 99 19.96 -22.00 -11.64
CA GLU A 99 21.07 -22.73 -11.05
C GLU A 99 22.06 -21.71 -10.46
N VAL A 100 22.39 -21.86 -9.18
CA VAL A 100 23.36 -20.99 -8.52
C VAL A 100 24.74 -21.32 -9.07
N THR A 101 25.15 -20.67 -10.17
CA THR A 101 26.53 -20.72 -10.63
C THR A 101 27.37 -19.84 -9.71
N THR A 102 27.81 -20.36 -8.57
CA THR A 102 28.99 -19.79 -7.91
C THR A 102 30.18 -20.14 -8.78
N PRO A 103 30.87 -19.19 -9.44
CA PRO A 103 32.13 -19.51 -10.07
C PRO A 103 33.16 -19.69 -8.95
N SER A 104 33.20 -20.86 -8.32
CA SER A 104 34.36 -21.27 -7.55
C SER A 104 35.49 -21.45 -8.55
N PHE A 105 36.43 -20.51 -8.61
CA PHE A 105 37.57 -20.58 -9.50
C PHE A 105 38.51 -21.70 -9.01
N ASP A 106 38.46 -22.84 -9.68
CA ASP A 106 39.36 -23.97 -9.45
C ASP A 106 40.44 -24.02 -10.55
N PRO A 107 41.70 -23.65 -10.24
CA PRO A 107 42.80 -23.64 -11.20
C PRO A 107 43.11 -25.02 -11.79
N PHE A 108 42.86 -26.11 -11.05
CA PHE A 108 43.14 -27.47 -11.52
C PHE A 108 42.08 -27.92 -12.51
N ALA A 109 40.81 -27.63 -12.24
CA ALA A 109 39.70 -27.90 -13.16
C ALA A 109 39.82 -27.11 -14.47
N GLU A 110 40.23 -25.84 -14.42
CA GLU A 110 40.43 -25.00 -15.61
C GLU A 110 41.61 -25.48 -16.51
N LEU A 111 42.60 -26.16 -15.92
CA LEU A 111 43.71 -26.77 -16.66
C LEU A 111 43.48 -28.25 -17.01
N GLU A 112 42.33 -28.81 -16.64
CA GLU A 112 41.97 -30.23 -16.83
C GLU A 112 43.02 -31.20 -16.25
N ILE A 113 43.58 -30.88 -15.08
CA ILE A 113 44.61 -31.66 -14.40
C ILE A 113 44.18 -32.06 -12.99
N ASP A 114 44.80 -33.10 -12.45
CA ASP A 114 44.56 -33.53 -11.07
C ASP A 114 45.17 -32.56 -10.06
N GLN A 115 44.60 -32.50 -8.85
CA GLN A 115 45.06 -31.63 -7.76
C GLN A 115 46.49 -31.98 -7.29
N GLN A 116 46.95 -33.20 -7.57
CA GLN A 116 48.31 -33.68 -7.26
C GLN A 116 49.30 -33.54 -8.43
N ALA A 117 48.92 -32.84 -9.51
CA ALA A 117 49.74 -32.71 -10.70
C ALA A 117 51.08 -32.01 -10.43
N THR A 118 52.14 -32.50 -11.07
CA THR A 118 53.50 -31.93 -10.92
C THR A 118 53.62 -30.63 -11.72
N LYS A 119 54.54 -29.71 -11.32
CA LYS A 119 54.84 -28.46 -12.07
C LYS A 119 55.12 -28.68 -13.57
N LEU A 120 55.71 -29.83 -13.93
CA LEU A 120 55.95 -30.21 -15.33
C LEU A 120 54.65 -30.52 -16.10
N GLU A 121 53.66 -31.10 -15.43
CA GLU A 121 52.35 -31.44 -16.00
C GLU A 121 51.50 -30.18 -16.16
N ILE A 122 51.51 -29.28 -15.16
CA ILE A 122 50.88 -27.95 -15.24
C ILE A 122 51.38 -27.19 -16.48
N LYS A 123 52.71 -27.14 -16.68
CA LYS A 123 53.31 -26.46 -17.84
C LYS A 123 52.96 -27.11 -19.17
N LYS A 124 52.88 -28.44 -19.22
CA LYS A 124 52.45 -29.19 -20.41
C LYS A 124 50.98 -28.93 -20.75
N ALA A 125 50.10 -28.98 -19.75
CA ALA A 125 48.67 -28.74 -19.89
C ALA A 125 48.40 -27.31 -20.37
N TYR A 126 49.03 -26.31 -19.73
CA TYR A 126 48.96 -24.92 -20.16
C TYR A 126 49.39 -24.75 -21.63
N LYS A 127 50.55 -25.28 -22.02
CA LYS A 127 51.03 -25.17 -23.42
C LYS A 127 50.04 -25.78 -24.41
N LYS A 128 49.43 -26.92 -24.07
CA LYS A 128 48.42 -27.58 -24.92
C LYS A 128 47.15 -26.74 -25.05
N LEU A 129 46.59 -26.29 -23.94
CA LEU A 129 45.33 -25.52 -23.90
C LEU A 129 45.50 -24.11 -24.50
N SER A 130 46.63 -23.45 -24.25
CA SER A 130 46.96 -22.15 -24.84
C SER A 130 47.08 -22.20 -26.37
N LEU A 131 47.58 -23.31 -26.94
CA LEU A 131 47.65 -23.47 -28.39
C LEU A 131 46.28 -23.63 -29.04
N ILE A 132 45.32 -24.22 -28.31
CA ILE A 132 43.95 -24.46 -28.76
C ILE A 132 43.11 -23.19 -28.62
N HIS A 133 43.21 -22.50 -27.49
CA HIS A 133 42.40 -21.31 -27.17
C HIS A 133 43.07 -19.98 -27.54
N HIS A 134 44.19 -19.98 -28.29
CA HIS A 134 44.87 -18.74 -28.65
C HIS A 134 43.96 -17.81 -29.48
N PRO A 135 43.83 -16.51 -29.12
CA PRO A 135 42.95 -15.58 -29.83
C PRO A 135 43.32 -15.43 -31.31
N ASP A 136 44.62 -15.37 -31.64
CA ASP A 136 45.09 -15.28 -33.04
C ASP A 136 44.76 -16.50 -33.91
N ARG A 137 44.40 -17.64 -33.31
CA ARG A 137 44.03 -18.87 -34.02
C ARG A 137 42.51 -19.09 -34.05
N GLY A 138 41.73 -18.08 -33.65
CA GLY A 138 40.27 -18.16 -33.59
C GLY A 138 39.73 -18.87 -32.34
N GLY A 139 40.52 -18.97 -31.28
CA GLY A 139 40.11 -19.53 -30.00
C GLY A 139 39.28 -18.56 -29.14
N ASP A 140 38.63 -19.10 -28.10
CA ASP A 140 37.85 -18.33 -27.13
C ASP A 140 38.75 -17.55 -26.16
N GLU A 141 38.77 -16.22 -26.31
CA GLU A 141 39.58 -15.29 -25.50
C GLU A 141 39.28 -15.40 -24.00
N GLN A 142 38.01 -15.61 -23.63
CA GLN A 142 37.63 -15.71 -22.21
C GLN A 142 38.20 -16.97 -21.57
N LYS A 143 38.20 -18.09 -22.31
CA LYS A 143 38.85 -19.33 -21.85
C LYS A 143 40.35 -19.17 -21.77
N PHE A 144 40.98 -18.51 -22.74
CA PHE A 144 42.43 -18.25 -22.70
C PHE A 144 42.83 -17.46 -21.45
N ILE A 145 42.07 -16.41 -21.11
CA ILE A 145 42.32 -15.62 -19.90
C ILE A 145 42.17 -16.48 -18.63
N ARG A 146 41.15 -17.33 -18.54
CA ARG A 146 40.97 -18.25 -17.40
C ARG A 146 42.10 -19.27 -17.28
N ILE A 147 42.50 -19.89 -18.40
CA ILE A 147 43.63 -20.85 -18.46
C ILE A 147 44.94 -20.18 -18.03
N HIS A 148 45.20 -18.96 -18.52
CA HIS A 148 46.37 -18.19 -18.15
C HIS A 148 46.37 -17.81 -16.67
N LYS A 149 45.21 -17.39 -16.14
CA LYS A 149 45.02 -17.10 -14.72
C LYS A 149 45.26 -18.35 -13.87
N ALA A 150 44.73 -19.51 -14.27
CA ALA A 150 44.92 -20.79 -13.58
C ALA A 150 46.40 -21.18 -13.54
N TYR A 151 47.11 -21.05 -14.67
CA TYR A 151 48.55 -21.28 -14.73
C TYR A 151 49.31 -20.36 -13.77
N ILE A 152 49.07 -19.05 -13.76
CA ILE A 152 49.71 -18.13 -12.82
C ILE A 152 49.43 -18.55 -11.37
N THR A 153 48.18 -18.89 -11.07
CA THR A 153 47.74 -19.30 -9.72
C THR A 153 48.49 -20.54 -9.20
N LEU A 154 48.83 -21.48 -10.08
CA LEU A 154 49.56 -22.70 -9.70
C LEU A 154 51.09 -22.56 -9.78
N THR A 155 51.59 -21.55 -10.49
CA THR A 155 53.04 -21.39 -10.72
C THR A 155 53.68 -20.37 -9.78
N ASP A 156 52.96 -19.30 -9.43
CA ASP A 156 53.41 -18.25 -8.52
C ASP A 156 52.99 -18.55 -7.08
N GLU A 157 53.95 -18.53 -6.16
CA GLU A 157 53.72 -18.86 -4.75
C GLU A 157 52.78 -17.84 -4.07
N VAL A 158 52.86 -16.56 -4.46
CA VAL A 158 52.00 -15.51 -3.90
C VAL A 158 50.56 -15.70 -4.36
N ALA A 159 50.36 -15.93 -5.66
CA ALA A 159 49.04 -16.19 -6.24
C ALA A 159 48.43 -17.50 -5.70
N HIS A 160 49.25 -18.54 -5.51
CA HIS A 160 48.81 -19.80 -4.93
C HIS A 160 48.33 -19.64 -3.49
N ARG A 161 49.10 -18.91 -2.67
CA ARG A 161 48.73 -18.59 -1.30
C ARG A 161 47.45 -17.74 -1.24
N ASN A 162 47.32 -16.74 -2.12
CA ASN A 162 46.11 -15.93 -2.21
C ASN A 162 44.88 -16.77 -2.57
N TRP A 163 45.03 -17.74 -3.49
CA TRP A 163 43.94 -18.65 -3.82
C TRP A 163 43.56 -19.55 -2.64
N GLN A 164 44.53 -20.04 -1.86
CA GLN A 164 44.25 -20.82 -0.65
C GLN A 164 43.55 -19.99 0.45
N GLU A 165 43.95 -18.73 0.64
CA GLU A 165 43.42 -17.85 1.69
C GLU A 165 42.08 -17.18 1.29
N TYR A 166 41.91 -16.77 0.04
CA TYR A 166 40.78 -15.95 -0.44
C TYR A 166 39.92 -16.63 -1.52
N GLY A 167 40.29 -17.82 -1.99
CA GLY A 167 39.62 -18.51 -3.10
C GLY A 167 39.88 -17.89 -4.48
N ASN A 168 40.76 -16.89 -4.58
CA ASN A 168 41.11 -16.17 -5.82
C ASN A 168 42.60 -15.82 -5.88
N SER A 169 43.21 -15.86 -7.07
CA SER A 169 44.65 -15.60 -7.27
C SER A 169 45.08 -14.15 -7.03
N ASP A 170 44.14 -13.21 -7.11
CA ASP A 170 44.41 -11.77 -7.13
C ASP A 170 44.54 -11.15 -5.73
N GLY A 171 44.39 -11.97 -4.67
CA GLY A 171 44.44 -11.52 -3.26
C GLY A 171 43.09 -11.04 -2.74
N PRO A 172 43.05 -10.23 -1.65
CA PRO A 172 41.80 -9.68 -1.13
C PRO A 172 41.14 -8.84 -2.23
N GLY A 173 40.08 -9.40 -2.83
CA GLY A 173 39.41 -8.80 -3.97
C GLY A 173 38.90 -7.40 -3.65
N ALA A 174 39.03 -6.49 -4.61
CA ALA A 174 38.33 -5.22 -4.54
C ALA A 174 36.83 -5.49 -4.37
N ILE A 175 36.19 -4.83 -3.40
CA ILE A 175 34.75 -4.90 -3.17
C ILE A 175 34.02 -4.36 -4.40
N ASN A 176 33.65 -5.24 -5.33
CA ASN A 176 32.83 -4.86 -6.47
C ASN A 176 31.40 -4.64 -5.97
N PHE A 177 30.97 -3.37 -5.90
CA PHE A 177 29.60 -3.03 -5.54
C PHE A 177 28.65 -3.42 -6.68
N GLY A 178 27.97 -4.56 -6.49
CA GLY A 178 26.90 -5.01 -7.36
C GLY A 178 25.58 -4.33 -6.99
N MET A 179 24.90 -3.72 -7.97
CA MET A 179 23.52 -3.27 -7.78
C MET A 179 22.56 -4.33 -8.32
N ALA A 180 21.62 -4.78 -7.49
CA ALA A 180 20.61 -5.78 -7.84
C ALA A 180 19.54 -5.26 -8.82
N LEU A 181 19.82 -4.23 -9.61
CA LEU A 181 18.92 -3.69 -10.62
C LEU A 181 19.21 -4.37 -11.96
N PRO A 182 18.18 -4.77 -12.71
CA PRO A 182 18.39 -5.50 -13.95
C PRO A 182 18.92 -4.57 -15.03
N LYS A 183 19.92 -5.02 -15.78
CA LYS A 183 20.60 -4.19 -16.81
C LYS A 183 19.67 -3.58 -17.85
N TRP A 184 18.59 -4.28 -18.23
CA TRP A 184 17.64 -3.80 -19.26
C TRP A 184 16.98 -2.46 -18.92
N MET A 185 16.87 -2.12 -17.62
CA MET A 185 16.28 -0.87 -17.17
C MET A 185 17.22 0.34 -17.34
N ILE A 186 18.53 0.10 -17.37
CA ILE A 186 19.58 1.14 -17.38
C ILE A 186 20.29 1.24 -18.74
N LYS A 187 19.94 0.36 -19.70
CA LYS A 187 20.39 0.48 -21.09
C LYS A 187 19.99 1.86 -21.63
N LYS A 188 20.93 2.52 -22.32
CA LYS A 188 20.79 3.90 -22.85
C LYS A 188 19.48 4.13 -23.62
N GLU A 189 19.00 3.11 -24.32
CA GLU A 189 17.74 3.11 -25.08
C GLU A 189 16.50 3.28 -24.18
N ASN A 190 16.45 2.58 -23.04
CA ASN A 190 15.28 2.56 -22.16
C ASN A 190 15.35 3.62 -21.05
N THR A 191 16.55 4.08 -20.69
CA THR A 191 16.74 5.04 -19.59
C THR A 191 15.94 6.32 -19.80
N VAL A 192 15.85 6.83 -21.04
CA VAL A 192 15.08 8.04 -21.35
C VAL A 192 13.59 7.83 -21.07
N ILE A 193 13.05 6.67 -21.45
CA ILE A 193 11.64 6.33 -21.24
C ILE A 193 11.35 6.17 -19.74
N VAL A 194 12.21 5.44 -19.01
CA VAL A 194 12.05 5.21 -17.58
C VAL A 194 12.08 6.53 -16.79
N VAL A 195 13.06 7.40 -17.08
CA VAL A 195 13.18 8.71 -16.45
C VAL A 195 12.00 9.62 -16.82
N GLY A 196 11.54 9.58 -18.07
CA GLY A 196 10.37 10.35 -18.53
C GLY A 196 9.10 9.94 -17.80
N VAL A 197 8.83 8.64 -17.68
CA VAL A 197 7.67 8.11 -16.92
C VAL A 197 7.76 8.50 -15.44
N TYR A 198 8.94 8.38 -14.84
CA TYR A 198 9.15 8.79 -13.45
C TYR A 198 8.87 10.28 -13.25
N ALA A 199 9.40 11.14 -14.12
CA ALA A 199 9.14 12.58 -14.09
C ALA A 199 7.65 12.88 -14.27
N LEU A 200 6.96 12.19 -15.17
CA LEU A 200 5.53 12.37 -15.41
C LEU A 200 4.69 11.98 -14.17
N ILE A 201 5.00 10.85 -13.53
CA ILE A 201 4.34 10.43 -12.30
C ILE A 201 4.58 11.47 -11.20
N PHE A 202 5.81 11.92 -11.02
CA PHE A 202 6.12 12.87 -9.95
C PHE A 202 5.53 14.28 -10.21
N LEU A 203 5.52 14.74 -11.46
CA LEU A 203 5.02 16.08 -11.81
C LEU A 203 3.49 16.13 -11.97
N LEU A 204 2.84 15.04 -12.38
CA LEU A 204 1.38 15.02 -12.60
C LEU A 204 0.64 14.28 -11.49
N MET A 205 1.00 13.02 -11.21
CA MET A 205 0.24 12.22 -10.25
C MET A 205 0.35 12.79 -8.83
N LEU A 206 1.54 13.20 -8.40
CA LEU A 206 1.72 13.71 -7.04
C LEU A 206 0.89 14.99 -6.80
N PRO A 207 0.93 16.04 -7.65
CA PRO A 207 0.08 17.22 -7.45
C PRO A 207 -1.41 16.92 -7.54
N ILE A 208 -1.84 15.99 -8.40
CA ILE A 208 -3.25 15.60 -8.50
C ILE A 208 -3.71 14.90 -7.23
N VAL A 209 -2.95 13.92 -6.73
CA VAL A 209 -3.30 13.15 -5.52
C VAL A 209 -3.26 14.04 -4.29
N VAL A 210 -2.20 14.83 -4.12
CA VAL A 210 -2.06 15.77 -3.01
C VAL A 210 -3.14 16.84 -3.09
N GLY A 211 -3.41 17.38 -4.28
CA GLY A 211 -4.47 18.36 -4.51
C GLY A 211 -5.85 17.82 -4.20
N TRP A 212 -6.15 16.60 -4.62
CA TRP A 212 -7.42 15.92 -4.32
C TRP A 212 -7.57 15.63 -2.82
N TRP A 213 -6.53 15.08 -2.18
CA TRP A 213 -6.51 14.82 -0.74
C TRP A 213 -6.66 16.10 0.07
N TRP A 214 -5.90 17.15 -0.26
CA TRP A 214 -5.93 18.44 0.41
C TRP A 214 -7.27 19.15 0.23
N SER A 215 -7.84 19.11 -0.98
CA SER A 215 -9.18 19.63 -1.26
C SER A 215 -10.25 18.92 -0.43
N ASN A 216 -10.12 17.60 -0.24
CA ASN A 216 -11.06 16.85 0.59
C ASN A 216 -10.86 17.11 2.10
N SER A 217 -9.60 17.17 2.56
CA SER A 217 -9.25 17.35 3.97
C SER A 217 -9.52 18.76 4.48
N LYS A 218 -9.26 19.80 3.67
CA LYS A 218 -9.47 21.22 4.05
C LYS A 218 -10.92 21.59 4.39
N LYS A 219 -11.89 20.76 4.01
CA LYS A 219 -13.32 21.03 4.28
C LYS A 219 -13.66 20.86 5.76
N PHE A 220 -12.86 20.11 6.50
CA PHE A 220 -13.10 19.74 7.89
C PHE A 220 -12.24 20.57 8.85
N SER A 221 -12.80 20.81 10.03
CA SER A 221 -12.08 21.37 11.19
C SER A 221 -11.23 20.29 11.87
N ASN A 222 -10.41 20.68 12.85
CA ASN A 222 -9.67 19.77 13.74
C ASN A 222 -10.62 18.74 14.40
N THR A 223 -11.83 19.16 14.75
CA THR A 223 -12.87 18.30 15.35
C THR A 223 -13.61 17.40 14.35
N GLN A 224 -13.15 17.28 13.09
CA GLN A 224 -13.80 16.51 12.02
C GLN A 224 -15.22 17.00 11.66
N VAL A 225 -15.56 18.25 11.99
CA VAL A 225 -16.83 18.90 11.62
C VAL A 225 -16.63 19.75 10.37
N LEU A 226 -17.63 19.78 9.47
CA LEU A 226 -17.55 20.59 8.25
C LEU A 226 -17.47 22.10 8.57
N LEU A 227 -16.53 22.84 7.96
CA LEU A 227 -16.33 24.27 8.23
C LEU A 227 -17.59 25.13 7.95
N VAL A 228 -18.40 24.73 6.97
CA VAL A 228 -19.67 25.42 6.65
C VAL A 228 -20.69 25.29 7.79
N THR A 229 -20.76 24.12 8.43
CA THR A 229 -21.59 23.88 9.61
C THR A 229 -21.13 24.73 10.79
N ILE A 230 -19.82 24.83 11.01
CA ILE A 230 -19.26 25.67 12.08
C ILE A 230 -19.63 27.15 11.86
N ARG A 231 -19.50 27.65 10.62
CA ARG A 231 -19.90 29.03 10.28
C ARG A 231 -21.38 29.28 10.56
N LEU A 232 -22.26 28.32 10.25
CA LEU A 232 -23.69 28.39 10.55
C LEU A 232 -23.95 28.50 12.06
N TYR A 233 -23.25 27.69 12.87
CA TYR A 233 -23.39 27.72 14.32
C TYR A 233 -22.84 29.01 14.92
N CYS A 234 -21.63 29.41 14.56
CA CYS A 234 -21.02 30.66 15.03
C CYS A 234 -21.91 31.86 14.69
N GLY A 235 -22.44 31.95 13.46
CA GLY A 235 -23.38 33.00 13.09
C GLY A 235 -24.64 32.97 13.96
N SER A 236 -25.27 31.80 14.10
CA SER A 236 -26.51 31.66 14.87
C SER A 236 -26.36 31.99 16.36
N PHE A 237 -25.22 31.62 16.97
CA PHE A 237 -24.91 31.94 18.36
C PHE A 237 -24.52 33.40 18.58
N LEU A 238 -23.82 34.04 17.63
CA LEU A 238 -23.53 35.47 17.70
C LEU A 238 -24.81 36.31 17.67
N TYR A 239 -25.75 35.97 16.78
CA TYR A 239 -27.00 36.73 16.65
C TYR A 239 -27.98 36.48 17.81
N ASN A 240 -27.96 35.31 18.43
CA ASN A 240 -28.88 34.95 19.52
C ASN A 240 -28.14 34.13 20.60
N PRO A 241 -27.44 34.78 21.56
CA PRO A 241 -26.65 34.08 22.57
C PRO A 241 -27.51 33.27 23.55
N PHE A 242 -28.71 33.76 23.87
CA PHE A 242 -29.65 33.07 24.76
C PHE A 242 -30.74 32.36 23.95
N MET A 243 -30.46 31.11 23.57
CA MET A 243 -31.34 30.31 22.74
C MET A 243 -32.06 29.22 23.55
N ALA A 244 -33.39 29.15 23.45
CA ALA A 244 -34.16 28.05 24.04
C ALA A 244 -33.84 26.71 23.37
N VAL A 245 -33.90 25.61 24.13
CA VAL A 245 -33.49 24.25 23.71
C VAL A 245 -34.12 23.82 22.37
N HIS A 246 -35.38 24.13 22.12
CA HIS A 246 -36.04 23.78 20.85
C HIS A 246 -35.40 24.43 19.62
N ARG A 247 -34.88 25.66 19.76
CA ARG A 247 -34.24 26.38 18.66
C ARG A 247 -32.80 25.87 18.46
N ILE A 248 -32.13 25.42 19.53
CA ILE A 248 -30.84 24.70 19.45
C ILE A 248 -31.02 23.39 18.69
N ILE A 249 -32.06 22.61 18.99
CA ILE A 249 -32.37 21.36 18.28
C ILE A 249 -32.62 21.63 16.78
N LYS A 250 -33.36 22.71 16.45
CA LYS A 250 -33.59 23.13 15.06
C LYS A 250 -32.30 23.54 14.34
N LEU A 251 -31.40 24.25 15.04
CA LEU A 251 -30.11 24.62 14.51
C LEU A 251 -29.24 23.38 14.24
N LEU A 252 -29.21 22.44 15.18
CA LEU A 252 -28.51 21.16 15.03
C LEU A 252 -29.12 20.28 13.92
N SER A 253 -30.43 20.35 13.67
CA SER A 253 -31.02 19.62 12.54
C SER A 253 -30.73 20.28 11.19
N SER A 254 -30.30 21.55 11.19
CA SER A 254 -29.95 22.31 9.97
C SER A 254 -28.48 22.22 9.56
N SER A 255 -27.70 21.35 10.20
CA SER A 255 -26.28 21.16 9.87
C SER A 255 -26.08 20.69 8.44
N TYR A 256 -25.09 21.26 7.76
CA TYR A 256 -24.73 20.87 6.40
C TYR A 256 -24.17 19.44 6.31
N GLU A 257 -23.80 18.84 7.44
CA GLU A 257 -23.40 17.43 7.54
C GLU A 257 -24.52 16.43 7.26
N PHE A 258 -25.78 16.89 7.31
CA PHE A 258 -26.96 16.09 6.96
C PHE A 258 -27.42 16.31 5.51
N ASN A 259 -26.76 17.22 4.78
CA ASN A 259 -27.05 17.48 3.38
C ASN A 259 -26.07 16.72 2.47
N SER A 260 -26.61 15.87 1.59
CA SER A 260 -25.83 15.06 0.65
C SER A 260 -25.02 15.90 -0.35
N GLN A 261 -25.43 17.14 -0.61
CA GLN A 261 -24.69 18.08 -1.46
C GLN A 261 -23.33 18.46 -0.86
N PHE A 262 -23.24 18.54 0.47
CA PHE A 262 -22.04 18.97 1.18
C PHE A 262 -21.27 17.80 1.77
N ASN A 263 -21.97 16.71 2.13
CA ASN A 263 -21.39 15.48 2.65
C ASN A 263 -21.82 14.27 1.81
N LYS A 264 -20.88 13.74 1.01
CA LYS A 264 -21.13 12.60 0.13
C LYS A 264 -21.27 11.26 0.85
N ASP A 265 -20.89 11.20 2.13
CA ASP A 265 -21.02 9.97 2.93
C ASP A 265 -22.46 9.70 3.39
N ILE A 266 -23.36 10.67 3.19
CA ILE A 266 -24.78 10.51 3.47
C ILE A 266 -25.44 9.73 2.34
N ALA A 267 -25.92 8.54 2.68
CA ALA A 267 -26.77 7.76 1.80
C ALA A 267 -28.22 8.28 1.87
N CYS A 268 -28.61 9.17 0.96
CA CYS A 268 -30.02 9.51 0.74
C CYS A 268 -30.73 8.32 0.08
N ARG A 269 -31.84 7.87 0.65
CA ARG A 269 -32.63 6.79 0.08
C ARG A 269 -33.73 7.39 -0.79
N PRO A 270 -34.09 6.78 -1.92
CA PRO A 270 -35.23 7.23 -2.71
C PRO A 270 -36.55 7.19 -1.93
N SER A 271 -36.67 6.31 -0.92
CA SER A 271 -37.80 6.25 0.02
C SER A 271 -37.92 7.49 0.91
N ASP A 272 -36.82 8.21 1.16
CA ASP A 272 -36.81 9.38 2.05
C ASP A 272 -37.69 10.51 1.48
N ASN A 273 -37.79 10.61 0.14
CA ASN A 273 -38.67 11.56 -0.55
C ASN A 273 -40.17 11.29 -0.31
N ILE A 274 -40.53 10.08 0.11
CA ILE A 274 -41.92 9.65 0.35
C ILE A 274 -42.21 9.64 1.86
N GLU A 275 -41.26 9.16 2.67
CA GLU A 275 -41.43 8.97 4.11
C GLU A 275 -41.22 10.25 4.95
N LEU A 276 -40.33 11.16 4.53
CA LEU A 276 -40.01 12.38 5.30
C LEU A 276 -41.08 13.49 5.23
N PRO A 277 -41.70 13.80 4.07
CA PRO A 277 -42.71 14.86 3.98
C PRO A 277 -43.92 14.69 4.94
N PRO A 278 -44.54 13.50 5.08
CA PRO A 278 -45.67 13.33 5.99
C PRO A 278 -45.25 13.44 7.45
N VAL A 279 -44.04 12.99 7.83
CA VAL A 279 -43.50 13.18 9.18
C VAL A 279 -43.35 14.66 9.51
N ASN A 280 -42.83 15.47 8.59
CA ASN A 280 -42.72 16.93 8.77
C ASN A 280 -44.09 17.57 8.99
N SER A 281 -45.12 17.18 8.23
CA SER A 281 -46.48 17.74 8.40
C SER A 281 -47.10 17.39 9.77
N HIS A 282 -46.95 16.15 10.23
CA HIS A 282 -47.50 15.69 11.51
C HIS A 282 -46.72 16.19 12.73
N THR A 283 -45.38 16.28 12.66
CA THR A 283 -44.55 16.78 13.76
C THR A 283 -44.57 18.30 13.86
N LEU A 284 -44.54 19.05 12.75
CA LEU A 284 -44.78 20.50 12.78
C LEU A 284 -46.22 20.80 13.24
N GLY A 285 -47.19 19.97 12.83
CA GLY A 285 -48.56 20.03 13.33
C GLY A 285 -48.67 19.81 14.84
N ARG A 286 -48.02 18.76 15.38
CA ARG A 286 -47.98 18.44 16.84
C ARG A 286 -47.18 19.43 17.67
N VAL A 287 -46.07 19.97 17.15
CA VAL A 287 -45.26 20.98 17.84
C VAL A 287 -45.99 22.32 17.83
N LYS A 288 -46.64 22.70 16.73
CA LYS A 288 -47.54 23.87 16.70
C LYS A 288 -48.74 23.69 17.63
N THR A 289 -49.41 22.53 17.65
CA THR A 289 -50.56 22.30 18.56
C THR A 289 -50.15 22.21 20.03
N LYS A 290 -48.99 21.64 20.38
CA LYS A 290 -48.49 21.68 21.77
C LYS A 290 -48.05 23.09 22.21
N LEU A 291 -47.55 23.93 21.31
CA LEU A 291 -47.29 25.35 21.61
C LEU A 291 -48.57 26.19 21.70
N VAL A 292 -49.62 25.86 20.94
CA VAL A 292 -50.95 26.49 21.09
C VAL A 292 -51.57 26.12 22.44
N CYS A 293 -51.42 24.87 22.88
CA CYS A 293 -51.91 24.43 24.19
C CYS A 293 -51.17 25.10 25.36
N LEU A 294 -49.86 25.35 25.25
CA LEU A 294 -49.09 26.08 26.27
C LEU A 294 -49.41 27.58 26.30
N ARG A 295 -49.79 28.17 25.16
CA ARG A 295 -50.21 29.57 25.08
C ARG A 295 -51.60 29.79 25.70
N GLN A 296 -52.50 28.80 25.61
CA GLN A 296 -53.79 28.81 26.31
C GLN A 296 -53.66 28.56 27.82
N LEU A 297 -52.72 27.71 28.25
CA LEU A 297 -52.41 27.50 29.68
C LEU A 297 -51.77 28.75 30.32
N LEU A 298 -50.88 29.46 29.61
CA LEU A 298 -50.31 30.73 30.07
C LEU A 298 -51.33 31.89 30.05
N TYR A 299 -52.34 31.86 29.17
CA TYR A 299 -53.42 32.87 29.16
C TYR A 299 -54.42 32.63 30.31
N LEU A 300 -54.72 31.37 30.64
CA LEU A 300 -55.53 31.00 31.81
C LEU A 300 -54.82 31.32 33.14
N MET A 301 -53.51 31.08 33.25
CA MET A 301 -52.74 31.47 34.44
C MET A 301 -52.62 32.99 34.59
N LYS A 302 -52.69 33.77 33.50
CA LYS A 302 -52.67 35.23 33.55
C LYS A 302 -54.03 35.84 33.92
N ILE A 303 -55.14 35.14 33.62
CA ILE A 303 -56.49 35.53 34.08
C ILE A 303 -56.68 35.20 35.57
N ILE A 304 -56.11 34.10 36.07
CA ILE A 304 -56.16 33.75 37.50
C ILE A 304 -55.21 34.65 38.34
N SER A 305 -54.16 35.21 37.75
CA SER A 305 -53.24 36.15 38.43
C SER A 305 -53.70 37.62 38.40
N SER A 306 -54.83 37.94 37.77
CA SER A 306 -55.27 39.33 37.52
C SER A 306 -56.72 39.59 38.00
N GLY A 307 -57.05 39.20 39.23
CA GLY A 307 -58.26 39.69 39.88
C GLY A 307 -58.61 38.92 41.15
N VAL A 308 -58.85 39.68 42.24
CA VAL A 308 -59.19 39.30 43.63
C VAL A 308 -57.90 39.25 44.46
N ASP A 309 -57.53 40.30 45.21
CA ASP A 309 -58.32 40.98 46.25
C ASP A 309 -58.01 42.49 46.43
N PHE A 310 -59.07 43.24 46.74
CA PHE A 310 -59.20 44.66 47.17
C PHE A 310 -58.99 45.79 46.15
#